data_AF-A0A6I7W528-F1
#
_entry.id   AF-A0A6I7W528-F1
#
_cell.length_a   1.000
_cell.length_b   1.000
_cell.length_c   1.000
_cell.angle_alpha   90.00
_cell.angle_beta   90.00
_cell.angle_gamma   90.00
#
_symmetry.space_group_name_H-M   'P 1'
#
loop_
_entity.id
_entity.type
_entity.pdbx_description
1 polymer ?
#
loop_
_entity_poly.entity_id
_entity_poly.type
_entity_poly.pdbx_seq_one_letter_code
_entity_poly.pdbx_strand_id
1 'polypeptide(L)'
;MRILKNTESIKANSAFIEDARYYFPEAPNAVLNPLIPTICAGSYVVQFEPCPVFYEIGDAGPSGGLVFYITDKGLHGMEAAPTDQGRAEWGCYHKKSSGADGVSVGTGRENTENNLAQCVSENGKATAAKVVSDYDLNGYNDWYLPSRDDLRGVAIFAKACFG
;
A
#
# COMPACT_ATOMS: atom_id res chain seq x y z
N MET A 1 3.74 6.40 -64.60
CA MET A 1 4.02 5.32 -63.63
C MET A 1 3.03 5.46 -62.47
N ARG A 2 2.22 4.44 -62.18
CA ARG A 2 1.21 4.48 -61.12
C ARG A 2 1.40 3.24 -60.24
N ILE A 3 1.55 3.44 -58.93
CA ILE A 3 1.60 2.33 -57.98
C ILE A 3 0.16 1.83 -57.80
N LEU A 4 -0.11 0.60 -58.22
CA LEU A 4 -1.36 -0.08 -57.89
C LEU A 4 -1.31 -0.46 -56.41
N LYS A 5 -2.12 0.22 -55.59
CA LYS A 5 -2.33 -0.16 -54.21
C LYS A 5 -3.56 -1.06 -54.15
N ASN A 6 -3.43 -2.24 -53.56
CA ASN A 6 -4.56 -3.09 -53.25
C ASN A 6 -5.37 -2.44 -52.11
N THR A 7 -6.41 -1.68 -52.46
CA THR A 7 -7.23 -0.91 -51.53
C THR A 7 -7.96 -1.78 -50.51
N GLU A 8 -8.34 -3.00 -50.87
CA GLU A 8 -9.01 -3.93 -49.94
C GLU A 8 -8.02 -4.47 -48.90
N SER A 9 -6.80 -4.84 -49.30
CA SER A 9 -5.74 -5.20 -48.35
C SER A 9 -5.35 -4.03 -47.44
N ILE A 10 -5.36 -2.79 -47.95
CA ILE A 10 -5.06 -1.62 -47.11
C ILE A 10 -6.15 -1.39 -46.06
N LYS A 11 -7.43 -1.52 -46.43
CA LYS A 11 -8.54 -1.41 -45.47
C LYS A 11 -8.50 -2.51 -44.41
N ALA A 12 -8.25 -3.75 -44.82
CA ALA A 12 -8.11 -4.88 -43.91
C ALA A 12 -6.94 -4.67 -42.94
N ASN A 13 -5.79 -4.22 -43.44
CA ASN A 13 -4.63 -3.91 -42.60
C ASN A 13 -4.91 -2.73 -41.65
N SER A 14 -5.64 -1.69 -42.09
CA SER A 14 -5.98 -0.58 -41.19
C SER A 14 -6.95 -1.01 -40.08
N ALA A 15 -7.93 -1.86 -40.38
CA ALA A 15 -8.84 -2.39 -39.37
C ALA A 15 -8.11 -3.27 -38.34
N PHE A 16 -7.17 -4.09 -38.80
CA PHE A 16 -6.29 -4.88 -37.93
C PHE A 16 -5.42 -4.00 -37.02
N ILE A 17 -4.86 -2.92 -37.56
CA ILE A 17 -4.05 -1.97 -36.78
C ILE A 17 -4.90 -1.26 -35.72
N GLU A 18 -6.12 -0.84 -36.06
CA GLU A 18 -7.03 -0.20 -35.09
C GLU A 18 -7.42 -1.15 -33.95
N ASP A 19 -7.71 -2.43 -34.25
CA ASP A 19 -8.01 -3.44 -33.23
C ASP A 19 -6.78 -3.71 -32.34
N ALA A 20 -5.59 -3.77 -32.94
CA ALA A 20 -4.35 -4.00 -32.21
C ALA A 20 -4.02 -2.87 -31.22
N ARG A 21 -4.40 -1.61 -31.50
CA ARG A 21 -4.13 -0.47 -30.59
C ARG A 21 -4.75 -0.66 -29.20
N TYR A 22 -5.85 -1.40 -29.09
CA TYR A 22 -6.47 -1.69 -27.80
C TYR A 22 -5.61 -2.62 -26.94
N TYR A 23 -5.01 -3.64 -27.56
CA TYR A 23 -4.17 -4.62 -26.86
C TYR A 23 -2.73 -4.13 -26.66
N PHE A 24 -2.27 -3.22 -27.52
CA PHE A 24 -0.92 -2.67 -27.53
C PHE A 24 -0.96 -1.14 -27.42
N PRO A 25 -1.10 -0.59 -26.20
CA PRO A 25 -1.10 0.85 -25.99
C PRO A 25 0.24 1.47 -26.37
N GLU A 26 0.23 2.76 -26.70
CA GLU A 26 1.44 3.51 -27.00
C GLU A 26 2.35 3.59 -25.76
N ALA A 27 3.64 3.35 -25.97
CA ALA A 27 4.62 3.44 -24.90
C ALA A 27 4.70 4.88 -24.34
N PRO A 28 4.85 5.07 -23.02
CA PRO A 28 4.99 6.39 -22.45
C PRO A 28 6.23 7.12 -23.01
N ASN A 29 6.07 8.40 -23.33
CA ASN A 29 7.05 9.21 -24.07
C ASN A 29 8.34 9.57 -23.29
N ALA A 30 8.49 9.14 -22.03
CA ALA A 30 9.50 9.65 -21.10
C ALA A 30 10.16 8.56 -20.25
N VAL A 31 10.78 7.56 -20.87
CA VAL A 31 11.37 6.44 -20.11
C VAL A 31 12.88 6.53 -20.09
N LEU A 32 13.43 6.81 -18.90
CA LEU A 32 14.87 6.78 -18.61
C LEU A 32 15.41 5.34 -18.42
N ASN A 33 14.51 4.36 -18.31
CA ASN A 33 14.79 2.94 -18.09
C ASN A 33 14.18 2.08 -19.22
N PRO A 34 14.68 0.86 -19.45
CA PRO A 34 14.04 -0.05 -20.40
C PRO A 34 12.63 -0.40 -19.93
N LEU A 35 11.63 -0.13 -20.79
CA LEU A 35 10.26 -0.59 -20.59
C LEU A 35 10.21 -2.11 -20.77
N ILE A 36 9.72 -2.82 -19.78
CA ILE A 36 9.41 -4.25 -19.89
C ILE A 36 7.89 -4.39 -20.04
N PRO A 37 7.37 -4.57 -21.27
CA PRO A 37 5.96 -4.78 -21.47
C PRO A 37 5.52 -6.08 -20.76
N THR A 38 4.45 -5.98 -19.99
CA THR A 38 3.92 -7.09 -19.18
C THR A 38 2.45 -7.31 -19.51
N ILE A 39 2.03 -8.57 -19.57
CA ILE A 39 0.62 -8.95 -19.61
C ILE A 39 0.31 -9.64 -18.28
N CYS A 40 -0.66 -9.11 -17.56
CA CYS A 40 -1.01 -9.63 -16.23
C CYS A 40 -1.99 -10.79 -16.30
N ALA A 41 -1.99 -11.61 -15.25
CA ALA A 41 -2.92 -12.73 -15.13
C ALA A 41 -4.37 -12.24 -15.31
N GLY A 42 -5.12 -12.88 -16.21
CA GLY A 42 -6.50 -12.50 -16.53
C GLY A 42 -6.65 -11.29 -17.46
N SER A 43 -5.56 -10.71 -17.96
CA SER A 43 -5.57 -9.64 -18.96
C SER A 43 -5.05 -10.12 -20.32
N TYR A 44 -5.51 -9.47 -21.39
CA TYR A 44 -4.97 -9.59 -22.75
C TYR A 44 -4.32 -8.29 -23.24
N VAL A 45 -4.36 -7.24 -22.41
CA VAL A 45 -3.83 -5.92 -22.72
C VAL A 45 -2.40 -5.83 -22.18
N VAL A 46 -1.48 -5.38 -23.03
CA VAL A 46 -0.11 -5.07 -22.63
C VAL A 46 -0.12 -3.80 -21.78
N GLN A 47 0.61 -3.84 -20.66
CA GLN A 47 0.90 -2.66 -19.87
C GLN A 47 2.39 -2.51 -19.62
N PHE A 48 2.77 -1.30 -19.25
CA PHE A 48 4.16 -0.91 -18.99
C PHE A 48 4.48 -0.83 -17.49
N GLU A 49 3.47 -0.97 -16.64
CA GLU A 49 3.59 -1.03 -15.19
C GLU A 49 3.61 -2.49 -14.70
N PRO A 50 4.22 -2.75 -13.52
CA PRO A 50 4.12 -4.05 -12.87
C PRO A 50 2.66 -4.47 -12.65
N CYS A 51 2.42 -5.78 -12.67
CA CYS A 51 1.07 -6.28 -12.40
C CYS A 51 0.58 -5.88 -11.02
N PRO A 52 -0.70 -5.46 -10.88
CA PRO A 52 -1.27 -5.22 -9.57
C PRO A 52 -1.28 -6.53 -8.79
N VAL A 53 -0.80 -6.46 -7.55
CA VAL A 53 -0.89 -7.54 -6.57
C VAL A 53 -2.07 -7.20 -5.67
N PHE A 54 -2.97 -8.16 -5.48
CA PHE A 54 -4.11 -8.04 -4.58
C PHE A 54 -3.85 -8.89 -3.35
N TYR A 55 -4.15 -8.33 -2.18
CA TYR A 55 -3.98 -8.98 -0.90
C TYR A 55 -5.34 -9.29 -0.26
N GLU A 56 -5.41 -10.43 0.41
CA GLU A 56 -6.51 -10.81 1.28
C GLU A 56 -6.16 -10.52 2.75
N ILE A 57 -7.20 -10.42 3.59
CA ILE A 57 -7.00 -10.30 5.03
C ILE A 57 -6.30 -11.58 5.53
N GLY A 58 -5.18 -11.43 6.22
CA GLY A 58 -4.33 -12.52 6.71
C GLY A 58 -3.11 -12.81 5.85
N ASP A 59 -2.98 -12.20 4.67
CA ASP A 59 -1.77 -12.29 3.87
C ASP A 59 -0.59 -11.56 4.55
N ALA A 60 0.63 -11.96 4.19
CA ALA A 60 1.82 -11.14 4.40
C ALA A 60 1.83 -10.01 3.36
N GLY A 61 1.71 -8.77 3.83
CA GLY A 61 1.72 -7.60 2.96
C GLY A 61 3.13 -7.21 2.48
N PRO A 62 3.23 -6.22 1.58
CA PRO A 62 4.51 -5.78 1.02
C PRO A 62 5.54 -5.35 2.05
N SER A 63 5.11 -4.79 3.20
CA SER A 63 6.03 -4.39 4.27
C SER A 63 6.44 -5.56 5.18
N GLY A 64 5.92 -6.77 4.94
CA GLY A 64 6.15 -7.97 5.76
C GLY A 64 5.28 -8.03 7.00
N GLY A 65 4.31 -7.11 7.14
CA GLY A 65 3.28 -7.19 8.15
C GLY A 65 2.12 -8.07 7.74
N LEU A 66 1.14 -8.17 8.63
CA LEU A 66 -0.06 -8.98 8.46
C LEU A 66 -1.21 -8.08 8.03
N VAL A 67 -1.77 -8.34 6.85
CA VAL A 67 -2.87 -7.53 6.30
C VAL A 67 -4.13 -7.73 7.15
N PHE A 68 -4.62 -6.66 7.78
CA PHE A 68 -5.83 -6.71 8.62
C PHE A 68 -6.97 -5.83 8.09
N TYR A 69 -6.70 -4.97 7.10
CA TYR A 69 -7.66 -4.09 6.48
C TYR A 69 -7.35 -3.96 4.99
N ILE A 70 -8.38 -4.02 4.14
CA ILE A 70 -8.24 -3.90 2.69
C ILE A 70 -9.26 -2.92 2.12
N THR A 71 -8.87 -2.21 1.06
CA THR A 71 -9.74 -1.42 0.19
C THR A 71 -9.48 -1.80 -1.26
N ASP A 72 -10.34 -1.34 -2.17
CA ASP A 72 -10.16 -1.55 -3.62
C ASP A 72 -9.90 -3.01 -4.00
N LYS A 73 -10.65 -3.91 -3.35
CA LYS A 73 -10.58 -5.37 -3.53
C LYS A 73 -9.20 -5.98 -3.21
N GLY A 74 -8.44 -5.37 -2.30
CA GLY A 74 -7.13 -5.86 -1.89
C GLY A 74 -5.96 -5.16 -2.57
N LEU A 75 -6.22 -4.17 -3.44
CA LEU A 75 -5.16 -3.38 -4.06
C LEU A 75 -4.46 -2.47 -3.03
N HIS A 76 -5.21 -2.02 -2.04
CA HIS A 76 -4.74 -1.13 -0.97
C HIS A 76 -5.21 -1.67 0.38
N GLY A 77 -4.57 -1.24 1.46
CA GLY A 77 -4.89 -1.76 2.78
C GLY A 77 -3.97 -1.26 3.88
N MET A 78 -4.03 -1.94 5.03
CA MET A 78 -3.14 -1.70 6.17
C MET A 78 -2.63 -3.02 6.72
N GLU A 79 -1.39 -2.96 7.20
CA GLU A 79 -0.68 -4.08 7.79
C GLU A 79 -0.41 -3.82 9.27
N ALA A 80 -0.49 -4.87 10.09
CA ALA A 80 -0.01 -4.86 11.45
C ALA A 80 1.40 -5.47 11.49
N ALA A 81 2.30 -4.93 12.32
CA ALA A 81 3.60 -5.54 12.52
C ALA A 81 3.43 -7.00 12.97
N PRO A 82 4.25 -7.94 12.47
CA PRO A 82 4.07 -9.38 12.74
C PRO A 82 4.40 -9.75 14.20
N THR A 83 5.01 -8.83 14.96
CA THR A 83 5.38 -9.00 16.37
C THR A 83 5.09 -7.74 17.18
N ASP A 84 4.82 -7.92 18.46
CA ASP A 84 4.67 -6.83 19.43
C ASP A 84 6.02 -6.14 19.67
N GLN A 85 6.04 -4.81 19.69
CA GLN A 85 7.27 -4.01 19.85
C GLN A 85 7.69 -3.83 21.31
N GLY A 86 7.03 -4.52 22.24
CA GLY A 86 7.32 -4.50 23.67
C GLY A 86 6.47 -3.48 24.44
N ARG A 87 6.83 -3.32 25.72
CA ARG A 87 6.11 -2.45 26.65
C ARG A 87 6.81 -1.09 26.75
N ALA A 88 6.09 -0.04 26.40
CA ALA A 88 6.51 1.35 26.54
C ALA A 88 5.34 2.22 27.02
N GLU A 89 5.65 3.43 27.49
CA GLU A 89 4.62 4.43 27.77
C GLU A 89 3.95 4.82 26.45
N TRP A 90 2.65 4.56 26.30
CA TRP A 90 1.93 4.79 25.05
C TRP A 90 2.08 6.23 24.54
N GLY A 91 1.95 7.17 25.47
CA GLY A 91 2.18 8.59 25.31
C GLY A 91 2.52 9.18 26.68
N CYS A 92 2.30 10.47 26.86
CA CYS A 92 2.71 11.12 28.10
C CYS A 92 1.77 10.80 29.24
N TYR A 93 2.35 10.36 30.35
CA TYR A 93 1.57 10.09 31.54
C TYR A 93 0.86 11.37 32.01
N HIS A 94 -0.44 11.24 32.31
CA HIS A 94 -1.34 12.35 32.69
C HIS A 94 -1.38 13.61 31.80
N LYS A 95 -0.79 13.59 30.60
CA LYS A 95 -0.79 14.71 29.66
C LYS A 95 -1.39 14.27 28.33
N LYS A 96 -2.44 14.97 27.89
CA LYS A 96 -2.98 14.79 26.55
C LYS A 96 -2.06 15.46 25.53
N SER A 97 -1.66 14.71 24.51
CA SER A 97 -1.03 15.26 23.30
C SER A 97 -2.13 15.88 22.44
N SER A 98 -2.03 17.18 22.14
CA SER A 98 -3.03 17.88 21.32
C SER A 98 -3.02 17.32 19.90
N GLY A 99 -4.19 17.04 19.32
CA GLY A 99 -4.33 16.44 17.99
C GLY A 99 -4.03 14.93 17.92
N ALA A 100 -3.70 14.28 19.04
CA ALA A 100 -3.52 12.83 19.10
C ALA A 100 -4.77 12.09 19.58
N ASP A 101 -5.95 12.51 19.12
CA ASP A 101 -7.27 12.02 19.51
C ASP A 101 -8.07 11.40 18.35
N GLY A 102 -7.42 11.20 17.20
CA GLY A 102 -7.99 10.46 16.08
C GLY A 102 -8.36 9.04 16.49
N VAL A 103 -9.60 8.62 16.19
CA VAL A 103 -10.10 7.28 16.58
C VAL A 103 -10.38 6.38 15.39
N SER A 104 -10.61 6.95 14.21
CA SER A 104 -11.01 6.24 13.01
C SER A 104 -9.84 5.55 12.34
N VAL A 105 -10.13 4.53 11.52
CA VAL A 105 -9.14 3.76 10.77
C VAL A 105 -8.21 4.70 9.97
N GLY A 106 -6.90 4.50 10.09
CA GLY A 106 -5.86 5.32 9.45
C GLY A 106 -5.45 6.60 10.19
N THR A 107 -6.15 7.00 11.26
CA THR A 107 -5.77 8.21 12.05
C THR A 107 -4.60 7.97 13.01
N GLY A 108 -4.15 6.72 13.17
CA GLY A 108 -3.04 6.36 14.05
C GLY A 108 -1.71 7.05 13.70
N ARG A 109 -1.47 7.33 12.41
CA ARG A 109 -0.28 8.02 11.95
C ARG A 109 -0.17 9.43 12.51
N GLU A 110 -1.20 10.25 12.31
CA GLU A 110 -1.26 11.62 12.85
C GLU A 110 -1.15 11.61 14.39
N ASN A 111 -1.81 10.68 15.06
CA ASN A 111 -1.68 10.52 16.50
C ASN A 111 -0.24 10.23 16.94
N THR A 112 0.47 9.39 16.19
CA THR A 112 1.86 9.02 16.48
C THR A 112 2.78 10.23 16.29
N GLU A 113 2.63 10.95 15.18
CA GLU A 113 3.38 12.18 14.89
C GLU A 113 3.16 13.24 15.98
N ASN A 114 1.90 13.45 16.40
CA ASN A 114 1.57 14.39 17.48
C ASN A 114 2.15 13.96 18.83
N ASN A 115 2.17 12.66 19.14
CA ASN A 115 2.82 12.16 20.35
C ASN A 115 4.34 12.36 20.31
N LEU A 116 5.01 12.08 19.20
CA LEU A 116 6.45 12.30 19.05
C LEU A 116 6.84 13.77 19.27
N ALA A 117 6.01 14.70 18.77
CA ALA A 117 6.29 16.13 18.86
C ALA A 117 6.06 16.70 20.28
N GLN A 118 5.12 16.15 21.04
CA GLN A 118 4.60 16.79 22.26
C GLN A 118 4.90 16.01 23.54
N CYS A 119 5.45 14.81 23.41
CA CYS A 119 5.65 13.91 24.52
C CYS A 119 7.10 13.53 24.79
N VAL A 120 7.46 13.56 26.08
CA VAL A 120 8.70 13.03 26.64
C VAL A 120 8.32 12.01 27.71
N SER A 121 8.95 10.83 27.70
CA SER A 121 8.68 9.78 28.68
C SER A 121 9.01 10.25 30.09
N GLU A 122 8.19 9.87 31.07
CA GLU A 122 8.40 10.20 32.48
C GLU A 122 9.37 9.23 33.17
N ASN A 123 9.49 8.01 32.67
CA ASN A 123 10.39 7.00 33.22
C ASN A 123 11.81 7.00 32.60
N GLY A 124 12.09 7.95 31.71
CA GLY A 124 13.37 8.10 31.02
C GLY A 124 13.65 7.11 29.89
N LYS A 125 12.67 6.28 29.50
CA LYS A 125 12.77 5.35 28.36
C LYS A 125 12.11 5.94 27.10
N ALA A 126 12.18 5.21 25.99
CA ALA A 126 11.41 5.58 24.80
C ALA A 126 9.89 5.40 25.04
N THR A 127 9.08 6.32 24.51
CA THR A 127 7.63 6.15 24.41
C THR A 127 7.30 5.12 23.32
N ALA A 128 6.10 4.56 23.32
CA ALA A 128 5.65 3.63 22.29
C ALA A 128 5.68 4.30 20.90
N ALA A 129 5.34 5.59 20.82
CA ALA A 129 5.44 6.38 19.60
C ALA A 129 6.88 6.43 19.07
N LYS A 130 7.88 6.57 19.97
CA LYS A 130 9.29 6.54 19.61
C LYS A 130 9.77 5.15 19.20
N VAL A 131 9.32 4.12 19.91
CA VAL A 131 9.65 2.72 19.58
C VAL A 131 9.16 2.38 18.18
N VAL A 132 7.92 2.72 17.84
CA VAL A 132 7.37 2.42 16.52
C VAL A 132 7.97 3.30 15.41
N SER A 133 8.32 4.56 15.70
CA SER A 133 8.99 5.42 14.71
C SER A 133 10.41 4.98 14.37
N ASP A 134 11.05 4.22 15.26
CA ASP A 134 12.37 3.63 15.02
C ASP A 134 12.29 2.21 14.45
N TYR A 135 11.07 1.66 14.32
CA TYR A 135 10.86 0.32 13.80
C TYR A 135 11.04 0.31 12.29
N ASP A 136 11.95 -0.55 11.81
CA ASP A 136 12.16 -0.85 10.41
C ASP A 136 11.87 -2.32 10.17
N LEU A 137 11.02 -2.59 9.18
CA LEU A 137 10.78 -3.94 8.68
C LEU A 137 10.83 -3.90 7.16
N ASN A 138 11.73 -4.70 6.57
CA ASN A 138 11.93 -4.79 5.12
C ASN A 138 12.20 -3.43 4.44
N GLY A 139 12.82 -2.47 5.14
CA GLY A 139 13.10 -1.14 4.63
C GLY A 139 11.93 -0.15 4.71
N TYR A 140 10.84 -0.54 5.37
CA TYR A 140 9.72 0.36 5.71
C TYR A 140 9.86 0.84 7.14
N ASN A 141 9.91 2.15 7.32
CA ASN A 141 10.15 2.85 8.58
C ASN A 141 9.04 3.87 8.93
N ASP A 142 7.90 3.80 8.25
CA ASP A 142 6.73 4.66 8.44
C ASP A 142 5.64 3.99 9.30
N TRP A 143 6.04 3.03 10.14
CA TRP A 143 5.16 2.37 11.11
C TRP A 143 4.67 3.34 12.17
N TYR A 144 3.42 3.15 12.61
CA TYR A 144 2.76 4.04 13.57
C TYR A 144 1.91 3.26 14.59
N LEU A 145 1.60 3.90 15.72
CA LEU A 145 0.69 3.34 16.72
C LEU A 145 -0.74 3.31 16.17
N PRO A 146 -1.48 2.20 16.32
CA PRO A 146 -2.84 2.11 15.82
C PRO A 146 -3.76 3.12 16.52
N SER A 147 -4.70 3.69 15.77
CA SER A 147 -5.87 4.32 16.37
C SER A 147 -6.75 3.28 17.08
N ARG A 148 -7.76 3.74 17.80
CA ARG A 148 -8.73 2.84 18.46
C ARG A 148 -9.40 1.89 17.46
N ASP A 149 -9.81 2.41 16.30
CA ASP A 149 -10.53 1.59 15.31
C ASP A 149 -9.57 0.73 14.47
N ASP A 150 -8.30 1.15 14.29
CA ASP A 150 -7.25 0.27 13.74
C ASP A 150 -7.03 -0.95 14.67
N LEU A 151 -6.86 -0.70 15.97
CA LEU A 151 -6.63 -1.76 16.97
C LEU A 151 -7.81 -2.73 17.05
N ARG A 152 -9.05 -2.22 16.90
CA ARG A 152 -10.25 -3.06 16.79
C ARG A 152 -10.20 -3.95 15.55
N GLY A 153 -9.77 -3.41 14.40
CA GLY A 153 -9.58 -4.19 13.18
C GLY A 153 -8.60 -5.34 13.38
N VAL A 154 -7.42 -5.05 13.92
CA VAL A 154 -6.40 -6.06 14.26
C VAL A 154 -6.97 -7.12 15.22
N ALA A 155 -7.72 -6.72 16.24
CA ALA A 155 -8.30 -7.65 17.21
C ALA A 155 -9.40 -8.55 16.63
N ILE A 156 -10.25 -8.02 15.73
CA ILE A 156 -11.27 -8.81 15.02
C ILE A 156 -10.58 -9.86 14.15
N PHE A 157 -9.56 -9.44 13.40
CA PHE A 157 -8.75 -10.33 12.60
C PHE A 157 -8.09 -11.43 13.45
N ALA A 158 -7.38 -11.06 14.52
CA ALA A 158 -6.69 -12.02 15.38
C ALA A 158 -7.65 -13.06 16.00
N LYS A 159 -8.85 -12.65 16.39
CA LYS A 159 -9.89 -13.59 16.87
C LYS A 159 -10.38 -14.54 15.79
N ALA A 160 -10.49 -14.09 14.53
CA ALA A 160 -10.96 -14.92 13.44
C ALA A 160 -9.93 -15.98 13.02
N CYS A 161 -8.63 -15.67 13.12
CA CYS A 161 -7.56 -16.55 12.66
C CYS A 161 -6.98 -17.48 13.73
N PHE A 162 -7.10 -17.13 15.02
CA PHE A 162 -6.46 -17.86 16.11
C PHE A 162 -7.43 -18.29 17.24
N GLY A 163 -8.74 -18.20 17.00
CA GLY A 163 -9.80 -18.52 17.96
C GLY A 163 -10.39 -19.92 17.83
#